data_AF-X1FKK2-F1
#
_entry.id   AF-X1FKK2-F1
#
_cell.length_a   1.000
_cell.length_b   1.000
_cell.length_c   1.000
_cell.angle_alpha   90.00
_cell.angle_beta   90.00
_cell.angle_gamma   90.00
#
_symmetry.space_group_name_H-M   'P 1'
#
loop_
_entity.id
_entity.type
_entity.pdbx_description
1 polymer ?
#
loop_
_entity_poly.entity_id
_entity_poly.type
_entity_poly.pdbx_seq_one_letter_code
_entity_poly.pdbx_strand_id
1 'polypeptide(L)'
;MVVQTRVDSMYEMRQSGATLARVGSRFGITRERVRQLLTEHYGSTGVGELLTTAELCRLAGCTRDYVHKLKRGGVIQPAKVVGLGRALWKPETIATIIIEIDRHRCPVCHQPLSSDRLVYCSRACYLEAHRYKNQPKEEKRQRDERAKLWLAEHPEKARQIQQRKQARQQAKRSRQRYQTAQYVIRRKCLIPLGTVVRMLSYNKTTGRMKVERGEQIVELPFCCVKRIAKEAVAAS
;
A
#
# COMPACT_ATOMS: atom_id res chain seq x y z
N MET A 1 -35.98 -20.41 33.47
CA MET A 1 -35.92 -19.45 32.36
C MET A 1 -35.41 -18.14 32.92
N VAL A 2 -34.16 -17.75 32.61
CA VAL A 2 -33.60 -16.48 33.11
C VAL A 2 -34.25 -15.36 32.29
N VAL A 3 -34.99 -14.47 32.96
CA VAL A 3 -35.60 -13.30 32.32
C VAL A 3 -34.45 -12.42 31.85
N GLN A 4 -34.18 -12.42 30.54
CA GLN A 4 -33.11 -11.63 29.99
C GLN A 4 -33.44 -10.16 30.18
N THR A 5 -32.61 -9.46 30.96
CA THR A 5 -32.89 -8.06 31.26
C THR A 5 -32.63 -7.22 30.02
N ARG A 6 -33.30 -6.07 29.93
CA ARG A 6 -33.09 -5.10 28.85
C ARG A 6 -31.61 -4.72 28.68
N VAL A 7 -30.85 -4.71 29.79
CA VAL A 7 -29.41 -4.40 29.82
C VAL A 7 -28.58 -5.53 29.22
N ASP A 8 -28.94 -6.79 29.46
CA ASP A 8 -28.29 -7.96 28.83
C ASP A 8 -28.41 -7.90 27.31
N SER A 9 -29.58 -7.58 26.77
CA SER A 9 -29.75 -7.42 25.31
C SER A 9 -28.91 -6.26 24.74
N MET A 10 -28.72 -5.17 25.50
CA MET A 10 -27.80 -4.09 25.09
C MET A 10 -26.36 -4.57 25.05
N TYR A 11 -25.95 -5.37 26.05
CA TYR A 11 -24.61 -5.92 26.14
C TYR A 11 -24.32 -6.90 25.01
N GLU A 12 -25.23 -7.84 24.71
CA GLU A 12 -25.10 -8.75 23.58
C GLU A 12 -24.99 -8.01 22.24
N MET A 13 -25.80 -6.97 22.04
CA MET A 13 -25.65 -6.11 20.87
C MET A 13 -24.27 -5.43 20.82
N ARG A 14 -23.75 -5.00 21.97
CA ARG A 14 -22.42 -4.43 22.04
C ARG A 14 -21.35 -5.47 21.68
N GLN A 15 -21.45 -6.69 22.21
CA GLN A 15 -20.53 -7.80 21.92
C GLN A 15 -20.59 -8.25 20.46
N SER A 16 -21.76 -8.20 19.83
CA SER A 16 -21.91 -8.43 18.38
C SER A 16 -21.30 -7.30 17.52
N GLY A 17 -20.89 -6.17 18.12
CA GLY A 17 -20.16 -5.09 17.45
C GLY A 17 -21.02 -3.88 17.11
N ALA A 18 -22.24 -3.79 17.63
CA ALA A 18 -23.05 -2.59 17.49
C ALA A 18 -22.37 -1.39 18.18
N THR A 19 -22.55 -0.20 17.60
CA THR A 19 -22.10 1.05 18.23
C THR A 19 -23.09 1.44 19.34
N LEU A 20 -22.62 2.15 20.37
CA LEU A 20 -23.48 2.63 21.46
C LEU A 20 -24.66 3.48 20.94
N ALA A 21 -24.45 4.25 19.87
CA ALA A 21 -25.52 5.03 19.23
C ALA A 21 -26.58 4.13 18.58
N ARG A 22 -26.17 3.03 17.93
CA ARG A 22 -27.10 2.05 17.33
C ARG A 22 -27.87 1.29 18.40
N VAL A 23 -27.21 0.92 19.49
CA VAL A 23 -27.87 0.33 20.67
C VAL A 23 -28.90 1.31 21.21
N GLY A 24 -28.50 2.56 21.48
CA GLY A 24 -29.41 3.59 22.00
C GLY A 24 -30.62 3.83 21.12
N SER A 25 -30.41 3.93 19.80
CA SER A 25 -31.49 4.08 18.83
C SER A 25 -32.49 2.92 18.88
N ARG A 26 -32.03 1.68 19.07
CA ARG A 26 -32.92 0.51 19.17
C ARG A 26 -33.75 0.50 20.46
N PHE A 27 -33.20 1.01 21.56
CA PHE A 27 -33.87 1.01 22.86
C PHE A 27 -34.51 2.36 23.22
N GLY A 28 -34.56 3.32 22.30
CA GLY A 28 -35.14 4.65 22.54
C GLY A 28 -34.43 5.47 23.62
N ILE A 29 -33.10 5.29 23.77
CA ILE A 29 -32.30 6.02 24.76
C ILE A 29 -31.05 6.64 24.13
N THR A 30 -30.49 7.65 24.79
CA THR A 30 -29.30 8.34 24.29
C THR A 30 -28.06 7.44 24.34
N ARG A 31 -27.08 7.72 23.46
CA ARG A 31 -25.78 7.04 23.44
C ARG A 31 -25.09 7.04 24.81
N GLU A 32 -25.18 8.16 25.52
CA GLU A 32 -24.54 8.33 26.82
C GLU A 32 -25.24 7.51 27.89
N ARG A 33 -26.58 7.41 27.85
CA ARG A 33 -27.31 6.55 28.78
C ARG A 33 -26.97 5.08 28.60
N VAL A 34 -26.81 4.62 27.35
CA VAL A 34 -26.30 3.25 27.08
C VAL A 34 -24.91 3.05 27.68
N ARG A 35 -24.00 4.03 27.51
CA ARG A 35 -22.65 3.97 28.08
C ARG A 35 -22.70 3.79 29.59
N GLN A 36 -23.49 4.62 30.28
CA GLN A 36 -23.66 4.55 31.73
C GLN A 36 -24.18 3.19 32.18
N LEU A 37 -25.28 2.71 31.58
CA LEU A 37 -25.88 1.41 31.94
C LEU A 37 -24.90 0.25 31.75
N LEU A 38 -24.20 0.21 30.62
CA LEU A 38 -23.24 -0.88 30.36
C LEU A 38 -22.03 -0.80 31.30
N THR A 39 -21.53 0.40 31.60
CA THR A 39 -20.44 0.58 32.57
C THR A 39 -20.88 0.22 33.98
N GLU A 40 -22.09 0.58 34.38
CA GLU A 40 -22.64 0.29 35.72
C GLU A 40 -22.82 -1.22 35.95
N HIS A 41 -23.36 -1.93 34.96
CA HIS A 41 -23.64 -3.37 35.10
C HIS A 41 -22.45 -4.29 34.77
N TYR A 42 -21.58 -3.93 33.83
CA TYR A 42 -20.48 -4.80 33.36
C TYR A 42 -19.09 -4.18 33.50
N GLY A 43 -18.96 -2.97 34.05
CA GLY A 43 -17.69 -2.27 34.24
C GLY A 43 -17.04 -1.72 32.96
N SER A 44 -17.52 -2.10 31.77
CA SER A 44 -16.92 -1.71 30.50
C SER A 44 -17.91 -1.64 29.35
N THR A 45 -17.58 -0.80 28.36
CA THR A 45 -18.28 -0.75 27.07
C THR A 45 -17.45 -1.35 25.94
N GLY A 46 -16.35 -2.04 26.26
CA GLY A 46 -15.50 -2.77 25.32
C GLY A 46 -16.24 -3.92 24.61
N VAL A 47 -15.74 -4.31 23.44
CA VAL A 47 -16.19 -5.55 22.76
C VAL A 47 -15.19 -6.64 23.13
N GLY A 48 -15.55 -7.47 24.11
CA GLY A 48 -14.65 -8.45 24.73
C GLY A 48 -13.33 -7.81 25.15
N GLU A 49 -12.25 -8.54 24.92
CA GLU A 49 -10.87 -8.11 25.18
C GLU A 49 -10.21 -7.42 23.96
N LEU A 50 -11.02 -6.97 22.99
CA LEU A 50 -10.48 -6.37 21.78
C LEU A 50 -10.08 -4.91 21.98
N LEU A 51 -8.91 -4.58 21.47
CA LEU A 51 -8.31 -3.25 21.51
C LEU A 51 -8.81 -2.40 20.34
N THR A 52 -9.07 -1.13 20.62
CA THR A 52 -9.19 -0.12 19.56
C THR A 52 -7.83 0.11 18.90
N THR A 53 -7.84 0.70 17.69
CA THR A 53 -6.58 1.05 17.02
C THR A 53 -5.72 2.02 17.84
N ALA A 54 -6.35 2.93 18.61
CA ALA A 54 -5.62 3.88 19.45
C ALA A 54 -4.93 3.17 20.63
N GLU A 55 -5.63 2.24 21.30
CA GLU A 55 -5.04 1.43 22.38
C GLU A 55 -3.91 0.54 21.86
N LEU A 56 -4.12 -0.11 20.71
CA LEU A 56 -3.10 -0.92 20.06
C LEU A 56 -1.84 -0.09 19.75
N CYS A 57 -1.98 1.11 19.19
CA CYS A 57 -0.86 2.00 18.90
C CYS A 57 -0.09 2.39 20.18
N ARG A 58 -0.83 2.76 21.23
CA ARG A 58 -0.25 3.13 22.53
C ARG A 58 0.52 1.97 23.16
N LEU A 59 -0.05 0.76 23.16
CA LEU A 59 0.56 -0.42 23.76
C LEU A 59 1.75 -0.95 22.96
N ALA A 60 1.66 -0.90 21.62
CA ALA A 60 2.76 -1.31 20.74
C ALA A 60 3.82 -0.22 20.51
N GLY A 61 3.64 0.97 21.08
CA GLY A 61 4.57 2.09 20.93
C GLY A 61 4.74 2.59 19.50
N CYS A 62 3.68 2.59 18.68
CA CYS A 62 3.75 2.94 17.25
C CYS A 62 2.66 3.91 16.80
N THR A 63 2.78 4.40 15.56
CA THR A 63 1.80 5.33 14.97
C THR A 63 0.65 4.58 14.29
N ARG A 64 -0.50 5.26 14.17
CA ARG A 64 -1.68 4.70 13.46
C ARG A 64 -1.39 4.38 12.00
N ASP A 65 -0.55 5.18 11.34
CA ASP A 65 -0.17 4.97 9.95
C ASP A 65 0.67 3.69 9.79
N TYR A 66 1.50 3.36 10.78
CA TYR A 66 2.24 2.10 10.80
C TYR A 66 1.31 0.89 10.90
N VAL A 67 0.32 0.93 11.80
CA VAL A 67 -0.71 -0.13 11.89
C VAL A 67 -1.48 -0.27 10.56
N HIS A 68 -1.87 0.85 9.93
CA HIS A 68 -2.52 0.81 8.62
C HIS A 68 -1.62 0.27 7.51
N LYS A 69 -0.31 0.55 7.54
CA LYS A 69 0.68 -0.04 6.61
C LYS A 69 0.72 -1.56 6.78
N LEU A 70 0.86 -2.05 8.01
CA LEU A 70 0.89 -3.50 8.30
C LEU A 70 -0.41 -4.19 7.87
N LYS A 71 -1.57 -3.56 8.15
CA LYS A 71 -2.89 -4.05 7.70
C LYS A 71 -2.97 -4.15 6.17
N ARG A 72 -2.55 -3.11 5.43
CA ARG A 72 -2.56 -3.12 3.95
C ARG A 72 -1.59 -4.14 3.37
N GLY A 73 -0.48 -4.41 4.05
CA GLY A 73 0.47 -5.46 3.69
C GLY A 73 0.03 -6.87 4.07
N GLY A 74 -1.11 -7.03 4.76
CA GLY A 74 -1.61 -8.33 5.21
C GLY A 74 -0.85 -8.93 6.40
N VAL A 75 0.04 -8.16 7.04
CA VAL A 75 0.88 -8.64 8.15
C VAL A 75 0.07 -8.81 9.43
N ILE A 76 -0.89 -7.92 9.65
CA ILE A 76 -1.86 -8.01 10.75
C ILE A 76 -3.27 -7.93 10.18
N GLN A 77 -4.20 -8.64 10.81
CA GLN A 77 -5.61 -8.61 10.44
C GLN A 77 -6.45 -8.16 11.63
N PRO A 78 -7.47 -7.30 11.42
CA PRO A 78 -8.37 -6.94 12.49
C PRO A 78 -9.19 -8.15 12.91
N ALA A 79 -9.33 -8.36 14.20
CA ALA A 79 -10.17 -9.43 14.75
C ALA A 79 -11.64 -9.20 14.42
N LYS A 80 -12.04 -7.92 14.40
CA LYS A 80 -13.39 -7.50 14.09
C LYS A 80 -13.38 -6.11 13.48
N VAL A 81 -14.33 -5.85 12.58
CA VAL A 81 -14.58 -4.52 12.02
C VAL A 81 -15.98 -4.09 12.42
N VAL A 82 -16.11 -2.90 13.02
CA VAL A 82 -17.38 -2.40 13.58
C VAL A 82 -17.74 -1.03 13.00
N GLY A 83 -19.04 -0.79 12.82
CA GLY A 83 -19.59 0.47 12.32
C GLY A 83 -18.96 0.90 10.99
N LEU A 84 -18.47 2.15 10.93
CA LEU A 84 -17.83 2.78 9.76
C LEU A 84 -16.41 2.24 9.48
N GLY A 85 -16.21 0.93 9.50
CA GLY A 85 -14.91 0.33 9.21
C GLY A 85 -13.88 0.44 10.34
N ARG A 86 -14.29 0.67 11.59
CA ARG A 86 -13.37 0.74 12.73
C ARG A 86 -12.86 -0.66 13.07
N ALA A 87 -11.55 -0.83 13.00
CA ALA A 87 -10.89 -2.09 13.33
C ALA A 87 -10.70 -2.24 14.85
N LEU A 88 -11.05 -3.43 15.34
CA LEU A 88 -10.75 -3.92 16.68
C LEU A 88 -9.77 -5.08 16.57
N TRP A 89 -8.84 -5.16 17.52
CA TRP A 89 -7.64 -5.99 17.44
C TRP A 89 -7.53 -6.90 18.65
N LYS A 90 -6.99 -8.10 18.48
CA LYS A 90 -6.67 -8.93 19.64
C LYS A 90 -5.40 -8.43 20.33
N PRO A 91 -5.25 -8.59 21.65
CA PRO A 91 -4.02 -8.23 22.38
C PRO A 91 -2.76 -8.86 21.78
N GLU A 92 -2.82 -10.09 21.28
CA GLU A 92 -1.67 -10.78 20.65
C GLU A 92 -1.10 -10.02 19.44
N THR A 93 -1.90 -9.17 18.79
CA THR A 93 -1.44 -8.34 17.66
C THR A 93 -0.32 -7.37 18.08
N ILE A 94 -0.25 -7.00 19.37
CA ILE A 94 0.82 -6.16 19.92
C ILE A 94 2.19 -6.82 19.71
N ALA A 95 2.32 -8.10 20.04
CA ALA A 95 3.58 -8.84 19.91
C ALA A 95 4.03 -8.89 18.43
N THR A 96 3.10 -9.12 17.51
CA THR A 96 3.41 -9.10 16.06
C THR A 96 3.91 -7.72 15.62
N ILE A 97 3.29 -6.63 16.08
CA ILE A 97 3.72 -5.27 15.74
C ILE A 97 5.11 -4.99 16.28
N ILE A 98 5.40 -5.38 17.53
CA ILE A 98 6.73 -5.18 18.14
C ILE A 98 7.80 -5.92 17.33
N ILE A 99 7.56 -7.19 16.98
CA ILE A 99 8.49 -7.98 16.15
C ILE A 99 8.75 -7.29 14.79
N GLU A 100 7.72 -6.72 14.17
CA GLU A 100 7.86 -6.00 12.90
C GLU A 100 8.62 -4.69 13.02
N ILE A 101 8.46 -3.96 14.13
CA ILE A 101 9.23 -2.76 14.43
C ILE A 101 10.71 -3.12 14.59
N ASP A 102 11.02 -4.19 15.32
CA ASP A 102 12.40 -4.62 15.56
C ASP A 102 13.11 -5.12 14.29
N ARG A 103 12.35 -5.61 13.30
CA ARG A 103 12.88 -5.95 11.97
C ARG A 103 13.28 -4.72 11.16
N HIS A 104 12.70 -3.56 11.45
CA HIS A 104 13.01 -2.32 10.74
C HIS A 104 14.30 -1.70 11.27
N ARG A 105 15.40 -1.99 10.58
CA ARG A 105 16.72 -1.42 10.86
C ARG A 105 17.05 -0.31 9.88
N CYS A 106 17.78 0.69 10.36
CA CYS A 106 18.28 1.73 9.49
C CYS A 106 19.24 1.14 8.45
N PRO A 107 19.12 1.50 7.16
CA PRO A 107 19.97 0.95 6.11
C PRO A 107 21.42 1.48 6.14
N VAL A 108 21.71 2.46 7.00
CA VAL A 108 23.04 3.06 7.15
C VAL A 108 23.73 2.52 8.39
N CYS A 109 23.09 2.66 9.56
CA CYS A 109 23.67 2.33 10.86
C CYS A 109 23.31 0.91 11.33
N HIS A 110 22.35 0.24 10.68
CA HIS A 110 21.73 -1.03 11.10
C HIS A 110 21.13 -1.06 12.51
N GLN A 111 21.06 0.08 13.19
CA GLN A 111 20.38 0.22 14.47
C GLN A 111 18.86 0.19 14.28
N PRO A 112 18.12 -0.20 15.33
CA PRO A 112 16.66 -0.13 15.34
C PRO A 112 16.16 1.28 15.00
N LEU A 113 15.08 1.34 14.23
CA LEU A 113 14.39 2.60 13.96
C LEU A 113 13.56 3.01 15.16
N SER A 114 13.61 4.28 15.54
CA SER A 114 12.66 4.83 16.51
C SER A 114 11.25 4.79 15.92
N SER A 115 10.24 4.66 16.78
CA SER A 115 8.85 4.44 16.37
C SER A 115 8.24 5.58 15.53
N ASP A 116 8.82 6.78 15.59
CA ASP A 116 8.46 7.96 14.81
C ASP A 116 9.14 8.01 13.42
N ARG A 117 10.07 7.11 13.11
CA ARG A 117 10.90 7.16 11.89
C ARG A 117 10.71 5.95 11.00
N LEU A 118 10.55 6.21 9.69
CA LEU A 118 10.24 5.17 8.72
C LEU A 118 11.47 4.50 8.08
N VAL A 119 12.60 5.20 8.00
CA VAL A 119 13.74 4.76 7.16
C VAL A 119 15.11 4.94 7.83
N TYR A 120 15.37 6.08 8.49
CA TYR A 120 16.69 6.39 9.05
C TYR A 120 16.66 6.61 10.56
N CYS A 121 17.61 6.01 11.29
CA CYS A 121 17.74 6.08 12.75
C CYS A 121 17.99 7.53 13.23
N SER A 122 18.72 8.32 12.44
CA SER A 122 19.13 9.68 12.80
C SER A 122 19.16 10.61 11.59
N ARG A 123 19.22 11.93 11.84
CA ARG A 123 19.44 12.93 10.77
C ARG A 123 20.81 12.70 10.09
N ALA A 124 21.83 12.30 10.86
CA ALA A 124 23.14 11.96 10.32
C ALA A 124 23.05 10.79 9.32
N CYS A 125 22.33 9.72 9.65
CA CYS A 125 22.12 8.60 8.73
C CYS A 125 21.32 8.99 7.48
N TYR A 126 20.33 9.87 7.62
CA TYR A 126 19.64 10.44 6.45
C TYR A 126 20.62 11.20 5.55
N LEU A 127 21.47 12.05 6.13
CA LEU A 127 22.45 12.83 5.38
C LEU A 127 23.47 11.92 4.69
N GLU A 128 23.95 10.87 5.36
CA GLU A 128 24.90 9.90 4.80
C GLU A 128 24.28 9.10 3.66
N ALA A 129 23.05 8.58 3.84
CA ALA A 129 22.33 7.89 2.77
C ALA A 129 22.12 8.78 1.53
N HIS A 130 22.01 10.09 1.76
CA HIS A 130 21.86 11.10 0.73
C HIS A 130 23.13 11.91 0.48
N ARG A 131 24.32 11.40 0.83
CA ARG A 131 25.59 12.15 0.74
C ARG A 131 25.81 12.77 -0.63
N TYR A 132 25.49 12.03 -1.70
CA TYR A 132 25.63 12.51 -3.08
C TYR A 132 24.64 13.62 -3.46
N LYS A 133 23.45 13.63 -2.84
CA LYS A 133 22.45 14.68 -3.06
C LYS A 133 22.77 15.93 -2.23
N ASN A 134 23.35 15.74 -1.05
CA ASN A 134 23.67 16.79 -0.08
C ASN A 134 25.12 17.31 -0.22
N GLN A 135 25.87 16.82 -1.20
CA GLN A 135 27.26 17.22 -1.44
C GLN A 135 27.33 18.72 -1.77
N PRO A 136 28.34 19.46 -1.26
CA PRO A 136 28.56 20.86 -1.63
C PRO A 136 28.58 21.04 -3.15
N LYS A 137 28.02 22.16 -3.64
CA LYS A 137 27.94 22.43 -5.09
C LYS A 137 29.30 22.41 -5.77
N GLU A 138 30.33 22.86 -5.07
CA GLU A 138 31.70 22.92 -5.58
C GLU A 138 32.32 21.53 -5.76
N GLU A 139 32.22 20.66 -4.77
CA GLU A 139 32.67 19.26 -4.89
C GLU A 139 31.94 18.51 -6.01
N LYS A 140 30.64 18.78 -6.16
CA LYS A 140 29.84 18.22 -7.26
C LYS A 140 30.38 18.68 -8.61
N ARG A 141 30.70 19.97 -8.74
CA ARG A 141 31.31 20.53 -9.97
C ARG A 141 32.67 19.91 -10.26
N GLN A 142 33.56 19.82 -9.28
CA GLN A 142 34.88 19.19 -9.45
C GLN A 142 34.76 17.72 -9.83
N ARG A 143 33.80 16.99 -9.27
CA ARG A 143 33.51 15.61 -9.66
C ARG A 143 33.02 15.53 -11.11
N ASP A 144 32.11 16.41 -11.51
CA ASP A 144 31.59 16.46 -12.89
C ASP A 144 32.70 16.81 -13.89
N GLU A 145 33.60 17.72 -13.54
CA GLU A 145 34.79 18.06 -14.34
C GLU A 145 35.75 16.87 -14.46
N ARG A 146 36.09 16.18 -13.36
CA ARG A 146 36.89 14.95 -13.39
C ARG A 146 36.24 13.85 -14.23
N ALA A 147 34.92 13.69 -14.13
CA ALA A 147 34.18 12.72 -14.93
C ALA A 147 34.22 13.07 -16.43
N LYS A 148 34.16 14.36 -16.79
CA LYS A 148 34.32 14.82 -18.18
C LYS A 148 35.72 14.54 -18.71
N LEU A 149 36.76 14.87 -17.95
CA LEU A 149 38.15 14.60 -18.33
C LEU A 149 38.38 13.09 -18.53
N TRP A 150 37.94 12.27 -17.58
CA TRP A 150 38.06 10.82 -17.69
C TRP A 150 37.36 10.25 -18.93
N LEU A 151 36.16 10.76 -19.27
CA LEU A 151 35.44 10.36 -20.48
C LEU A 151 36.15 10.80 -21.77
N ALA A 152 36.86 11.93 -21.76
CA ALA A 152 37.66 12.40 -22.89
C ALA A 152 38.92 11.53 -23.08
N GLU A 153 39.58 11.14 -21.99
CA GLU A 153 40.74 10.25 -21.99
C GLU A 153 40.38 8.80 -22.37
N HIS A 154 39.12 8.39 -22.16
CA HIS A 154 38.66 7.00 -22.38
C HIS A 154 37.47 6.92 -23.34
N PRO A 155 37.66 7.24 -24.64
CA PRO A 155 36.57 7.36 -25.60
C PRO A 155 35.81 6.04 -25.83
N GLU A 156 36.49 4.89 -25.81
CA GLU A 156 35.84 3.59 -26.00
C GLU A 156 34.91 3.24 -24.83
N LYS A 157 35.36 3.44 -23.58
CA LYS A 157 34.52 3.26 -22.39
C LYS A 157 33.35 4.23 -22.38
N ALA A 158 33.56 5.47 -22.82
CA ALA A 158 32.49 6.46 -22.97
C ALA A 158 31.41 5.98 -23.96
N ARG A 159 31.80 5.45 -25.13
CA ARG A 159 30.88 4.84 -26.10
C ARG A 159 30.09 3.69 -25.50
N GLN A 160 30.74 2.77 -24.76
CA GLN A 160 30.05 1.66 -24.10
C GLN A 160 29.03 2.14 -23.05
N ILE A 161 29.38 3.14 -22.22
CA ILE A 161 28.47 3.74 -21.24
C ILE A 161 27.27 4.36 -21.95
N GLN A 162 27.50 5.09 -23.05
CA GLN A 162 26.43 5.69 -23.85
C GLN A 162 25.52 4.64 -24.48
N GLN A 163 26.07 3.57 -25.07
CA GLN A 163 25.31 2.45 -25.61
C GLN A 163 24.45 1.78 -24.53
N ARG A 164 25.01 1.50 -23.35
CA ARG A 164 24.26 0.95 -22.21
C ARG A 164 23.12 1.88 -21.76
N LYS A 165 23.37 3.19 -21.72
CA LYS A 165 22.36 4.20 -21.38
C LYS A 165 21.23 4.24 -22.42
N GLN A 166 21.56 4.19 -23.71
CA GLN A 166 20.60 4.12 -24.79
C GLN A 166 19.79 2.83 -24.76
N ALA A 167 20.44 1.66 -24.61
CA ALA A 167 19.78 0.37 -24.48
C ALA A 167 18.81 0.34 -23.29
N ARG A 168 19.24 0.84 -22.12
CA ARG A 168 18.37 0.98 -20.93
C ARG A 168 17.19 1.92 -21.19
N GLN A 169 17.40 3.02 -21.90
CA GLN A 169 16.34 3.97 -22.25
C GLN A 169 15.35 3.36 -23.25
N GLN A 170 15.83 2.63 -24.26
CA GLN A 170 15.01 1.88 -25.20
C GLN A 170 14.20 0.80 -24.46
N ALA A 171 14.83 0.03 -23.57
CA ALA A 171 14.16 -0.97 -22.73
C ALA A 171 13.10 -0.34 -21.81
N LYS A 172 13.37 0.83 -21.24
CA LYS A 172 12.37 1.55 -20.42
C LYS A 172 11.20 2.02 -21.29
N ARG A 173 11.47 2.57 -22.48
CA ARG A 173 10.44 2.99 -23.45
C ARG A 173 9.60 1.81 -23.95
N SER A 174 10.20 0.64 -24.16
CA SER A 174 9.48 -0.57 -24.58
C SER A 174 8.64 -1.16 -23.44
N ARG A 175 9.20 -1.27 -22.22
CA ARG A 175 8.48 -1.74 -21.02
C ARG A 175 7.30 -0.83 -20.64
N GLN A 176 7.50 0.49 -20.63
CA GLN A 176 6.46 1.46 -20.22
C GLN A 176 5.30 1.59 -21.21
N ARG A 177 5.49 1.24 -22.49
CA ARG A 177 4.41 1.42 -23.49
C ARG A 177 3.42 0.27 -23.54
N TYR A 178 3.81 -0.96 -23.18
CA TYR A 178 3.02 -2.13 -23.55
C TYR A 178 2.68 -3.09 -22.40
N GLN A 179 3.56 -3.31 -21.41
CA GLN A 179 3.41 -4.47 -20.50
C GLN A 179 2.42 -4.29 -19.32
N THR A 180 1.94 -3.07 -19.05
CA THR A 180 1.05 -2.77 -17.91
C THR A 180 -0.25 -2.08 -18.31
N ALA A 181 -0.45 -1.80 -19.60
CA ALA A 181 -1.68 -1.18 -20.07
C ALA A 181 -2.68 -2.27 -20.45
N GLN A 182 -3.86 -2.22 -19.84
CA GLN A 182 -5.02 -2.99 -20.27
C GLN A 182 -5.68 -2.28 -21.45
N TYR A 183 -6.17 -3.07 -22.40
CA TYR A 183 -6.86 -2.57 -23.59
C TYR A 183 -8.22 -3.24 -23.69
N VAL A 184 -9.21 -2.52 -24.21
CA VAL A 184 -10.53 -3.06 -24.54
C VAL A 184 -10.67 -3.21 -26.04
N ILE A 185 -11.24 -4.33 -26.50
CA ILE A 185 -11.57 -4.51 -27.91
C ILE A 185 -12.76 -3.61 -28.26
N ARG A 186 -12.59 -2.73 -29.26
CA ARG A 186 -13.60 -1.73 -29.69
C ARG A 186 -14.08 -1.88 -31.14
N ARG A 187 -13.44 -2.73 -31.94
CA ARG A 187 -13.87 -3.03 -33.32
C ARG A 187 -14.00 -4.54 -33.49
N LYS A 188 -14.86 -4.96 -34.42
CA LYS A 188 -15.06 -6.37 -34.75
C LYS A 188 -13.71 -7.00 -35.13
N CYS A 189 -13.32 -8.03 -34.39
CA CYS A 189 -12.19 -8.90 -34.66
C CYS A 189 -12.49 -10.30 -34.09
N LEU A 190 -11.50 -11.19 -34.08
CA LEU A 190 -11.64 -12.56 -33.54
C LEU A 190 -11.98 -12.58 -32.04
N ILE A 191 -11.78 -11.48 -31.32
CA ILE A 191 -12.10 -11.35 -29.90
C ILE A 191 -13.39 -10.52 -29.77
N PRO A 192 -14.36 -10.93 -28.91
CA PRO A 192 -15.57 -10.16 -28.68
C PRO A 192 -15.30 -8.72 -28.23
N LEU A 193 -16.16 -7.80 -28.68
CA LEU A 193 -16.14 -6.40 -28.24
C LEU A 193 -16.28 -6.31 -26.71
N GLY A 194 -15.62 -5.33 -26.10
CA GLY A 194 -15.64 -5.15 -24.65
C GLY A 194 -14.67 -6.04 -23.86
N THR A 195 -14.06 -7.04 -24.49
CA THR A 195 -13.06 -7.90 -23.83
C THR A 195 -11.84 -7.09 -23.42
N VAL A 196 -11.44 -7.18 -22.16
CA VAL A 196 -10.18 -6.61 -21.66
C VAL A 196 -9.05 -7.58 -21.96
N VAL A 197 -8.02 -7.09 -22.64
CA VAL A 197 -6.84 -7.86 -23.03
C VAL A 197 -5.57 -7.19 -22.53
N ARG A 198 -4.57 -8.00 -22.22
CA ARG A 198 -3.24 -7.51 -21.84
C ARG A 198 -2.34 -7.50 -23.07
N MET A 199 -1.69 -6.37 -23.34
CA MET A 199 -0.75 -6.32 -24.46
C MET A 199 0.61 -6.89 -24.06
N LEU A 200 1.12 -7.82 -24.84
CA LEU A 200 2.44 -8.40 -24.67
C LEU A 200 3.49 -7.64 -25.49
N SER A 201 3.19 -7.37 -26.77
CA SER A 201 4.07 -6.66 -27.68
C SER A 201 3.32 -5.95 -28.81
N TYR A 202 3.97 -4.95 -29.41
CA TYR A 202 3.47 -4.21 -30.57
C TYR A 202 4.52 -4.19 -31.66
N ASN A 203 4.15 -4.66 -32.86
CA ASN A 203 4.98 -4.61 -34.04
C ASN A 203 4.63 -3.33 -34.83
N LYS A 204 5.56 -2.37 -34.84
CA LYS A 204 5.38 -1.09 -35.54
C LYS A 204 5.30 -1.24 -37.06
N THR A 205 6.03 -2.20 -37.62
CA THR A 205 6.15 -2.40 -39.07
C THR A 205 4.83 -2.91 -39.65
N THR A 206 4.17 -3.83 -38.94
CA THR A 206 2.90 -4.43 -39.39
C THR A 206 1.65 -3.74 -38.81
N GLY A 207 1.82 -2.88 -37.80
CA GLY A 207 0.69 -2.28 -37.08
C GLY A 207 -0.13 -3.29 -36.27
N ARG A 208 0.41 -4.48 -36.00
CA ARG A 208 -0.24 -5.55 -35.24
C ARG A 208 0.30 -5.64 -33.81
N MET A 209 -0.51 -6.16 -32.91
CA MET A 209 -0.17 -6.39 -31.51
C MET A 209 -0.44 -7.83 -31.11
N LYS A 210 0.42 -8.38 -30.24
CA LYS A 210 0.18 -9.63 -29.53
C LYS A 210 -0.51 -9.32 -28.23
N VAL A 211 -1.70 -9.87 -28.04
CA VAL A 211 -2.47 -9.73 -26.80
C VAL A 211 -2.69 -11.09 -26.16
N GLU A 212 -2.67 -11.11 -24.84
CA GLU A 212 -2.96 -12.27 -24.00
C GLU A 212 -4.44 -12.24 -23.62
N ARG A 213 -5.14 -13.36 -23.86
CA ARG A 213 -6.52 -13.62 -23.44
C ARG A 213 -6.57 -15.01 -22.83
N GLY A 214 -6.63 -15.10 -21.50
CA GLY A 214 -6.46 -16.38 -20.82
C GLY A 214 -5.09 -16.97 -21.14
N GLU A 215 -5.05 -18.20 -21.63
CA GLU A 215 -3.82 -18.90 -22.02
C GLU A 215 -3.43 -18.74 -23.50
N GLN A 216 -4.22 -17.98 -24.27
CA GLN A 216 -4.00 -17.80 -25.70
C GLN A 216 -3.35 -16.45 -26.02
N ILE A 217 -2.37 -16.48 -26.93
CA ILE A 217 -1.74 -15.29 -27.50
C ILE A 217 -2.30 -15.08 -28.91
N VAL A 218 -2.98 -13.94 -29.12
CA VAL A 218 -3.64 -13.62 -30.39
C VAL A 218 -3.03 -12.35 -30.99
N GLU A 219 -2.81 -12.34 -32.31
CA GLU A 219 -2.38 -11.15 -33.05
C GLU A 219 -3.55 -10.35 -33.62
N LEU A 220 -3.65 -9.07 -33.26
CA LEU A 220 -4.71 -8.16 -33.68
C LEU A 220 -4.16 -6.86 -34.26
N PRO A 221 -4.86 -6.19 -35.20
CA PRO A 221 -4.53 -4.83 -35.61
C PRO A 221 -4.68 -3.84 -34.45
N PHE A 222 -3.77 -2.86 -34.32
CA PHE A 222 -3.82 -1.86 -33.25
C PHE A 222 -5.11 -1.03 -33.25
N CYS A 223 -5.72 -0.82 -34.42
CA CYS A 223 -6.97 -0.07 -34.54
C CYS A 223 -8.16 -0.75 -33.82
N CYS A 224 -8.10 -2.07 -33.60
CA CYS A 224 -9.17 -2.85 -32.97
C CYS A 224 -9.26 -2.66 -31.45
N VAL A 225 -8.24 -2.08 -30.84
CA VAL A 225 -8.19 -1.92 -29.37
C VAL A 225 -8.18 -0.45 -28.95
N LYS A 226 -8.62 -0.19 -27.72
CA LYS A 226 -8.55 1.12 -27.06
C LYS A 226 -7.91 0.95 -25.69
N ARG A 227 -6.94 1.79 -25.37
CA ARG A 227 -6.28 1.76 -24.06
C ARG A 227 -7.27 2.17 -22.96
N ILE A 228 -7.35 1.39 -21.89
CA ILE A 228 -8.11 1.74 -20.69
C ILE A 228 -7.19 2.63 -19.83
N ALA A 229 -7.66 3.83 -19.47
CA ALA A 229 -6.94 4.68 -18.53
C ALA A 229 -6.96 3.99 -17.16
N LYS A 230 -5.83 4.04 -16.42
CA LYS A 230 -5.64 3.30 -15.16
C LYS A 230 -6.69 3.66 -14.09
N GLU A 231 -7.36 4.80 -14.24
CA GLU A 231 -8.41 5.30 -13.34
C GLU A 231 -9.77 4.61 -13.53
N ALA A 232 -10.05 4.04 -14.72
CA ALA A 232 -11.34 3.41 -15.01
C ALA A 232 -11.48 1.97 -14.48
N VAL A 233 -10.36 1.31 -14.14
CA VAL A 233 -10.36 -0.10 -13.70
C VAL A 233 -10.67 -0.23 -12.20
N ALA A 234 -10.58 0.86 -11.43
CA ALA A 234 -10.87 0.84 -9.99
C ALA A 234 -12.36 1.05 -9.65
N ALA A 235 -13.22 1.27 -10.65
CA ALA A 235 -14.62 1.64 -10.48
C ALA A 235 -15.62 0.60 -11.04
N SER A 236 -15.15 -0.62 -11.32
CA SER A 236 -15.94 -1.74 -11.84
C SER A 236 -15.67 -2.98 -11.02
#